data_AF-A0A150MMM2-F1
#
_entry.id   AF-A0A150MMM2-F1
#
_cell.length_a   1.000
_cell.length_b   1.000
_cell.length_c   1.000
_cell.angle_alpha   90.00
_cell.angle_beta   90.00
_cell.angle_gamma   90.00
#
_symmetry.space_group_name_H-M   'P 1'
#
loop_
_entity.id
_entity.type
_entity.pdbx_description
1 polymer ?
#
loop_
_entity_poly.entity_id
_entity_poly.type
_entity_poly.pdbx_seq_one_letter_code
_entity_poly.pdbx_strand_id
1 'polypeptide(L)' 'MSLKIISERFRRFAIRECRGSSELYEQLSLNVAEDEEILRLASAARSGQPIPNLLFGAVHYL' A
#
# COMPACT_ATOMS: atom_id res chain seq x y z
N MET A 1 -10.39 9.05 3.39
CA MET A 1 -10.01 9.21 1.96
C MET A 1 -10.77 8.16 1.16
N SER A 2 -11.11 8.37 -0.11
CA SER A 2 -11.79 7.32 -0.90
C SER A 2 -10.89 6.10 -1.09
N LEU A 3 -11.47 4.88 -1.01
CA LEU A 3 -10.72 3.63 -1.21
C LEU A 3 -10.04 3.58 -2.59
N LYS A 4 -10.64 4.20 -3.61
CA LYS A 4 -10.02 4.33 -4.95
C LYS A 4 -8.69 5.09 -4.90
N ILE A 5 -8.58 6.12 -4.05
CA ILE A 5 -7.34 6.90 -3.93
C ILE A 5 -6.26 6.07 -3.21
N ILE A 6 -6.65 5.25 -2.23
CA ILE A 6 -5.71 4.39 -1.50
C ILE A 6 -5.21 3.27 -2.42
N SER A 7 -6.10 2.61 -3.14
CA SER A 7 -5.77 1.61 -4.16
C SER A 7 -4.75 2.16 -5.15
N GLU A 8 -5.01 3.35 -5.69
CA GLU A 8 -4.11 4.00 -6.63
C GLU A 8 -2.74 4.34 -6.01
N ARG A 9 -2.67 4.68 -4.72
CA ARG A 9 -1.39 4.88 -4.03
C ARG A 9 -0.59 3.58 -3.94
N PHE A 10 -1.22 2.44 -3.65
CA PHE A 10 -0.56 1.14 -3.66
C PHE A 10 -0.10 0.74 -5.07
N ARG A 11 -0.92 0.96 -6.11
CA ARG A 11 -0.50 0.75 -7.51
C ARG A 11 0.72 1.59 -7.86
N ARG A 12 0.72 2.88 -7.51
CA ARG A 12 1.88 3.75 -7.78
C ARG A 12 3.12 3.30 -7.03
N PHE A 13 2.99 2.94 -5.76
CA PHE A 13 4.11 2.45 -4.95
C PHE A 13 4.71 1.17 -5.55
N ALA A 14 3.88 0.23 -5.99
CA ALA A 14 4.33 -0.98 -6.68
C ALA A 14 5.19 -0.65 -7.92
N ILE A 15 4.68 0.24 -8.79
CA ILE A 15 5.29 0.54 -10.08
C ILE A 15 6.48 1.50 -9.98
N ARG A 16 6.42 2.49 -9.09
CA ARG A 16 7.41 3.58 -9.01
C ARG A 16 8.52 3.30 -8.02
N GLU A 17 8.26 2.52 -6.97
CA GLU A 17 9.22 2.32 -5.87
C GLU A 17 9.70 0.86 -5.78
N CYS A 18 8.84 -0.11 -6.08
CA CYS A 18 9.16 -1.54 -5.90
C CYS A 18 9.63 -2.23 -7.18
N ARG A 19 9.12 -1.83 -8.35
CA ARG A 19 9.47 -2.49 -9.60
C ARG A 19 10.96 -2.43 -9.88
N GLY A 20 11.57 -3.62 -10.04
CA GLY A 20 13.00 -3.78 -10.27
C GLY A 20 13.88 -3.62 -9.03
N SER A 21 13.33 -3.24 -7.88
CA SER A 21 14.04 -3.13 -6.60
C SER A 21 13.62 -4.22 -5.61
N SER A 22 12.33 -4.58 -5.58
CA SER A 22 11.76 -5.62 -4.75
C SER A 22 10.50 -6.20 -5.38
N GLU A 23 10.64 -7.39 -5.96
CA GLU A 23 9.52 -8.15 -6.54
C GLU A 23 8.44 -8.45 -5.48
N LEU A 24 8.85 -8.76 -4.25
CA LEU A 24 7.94 -9.02 -3.14
C LEU A 24 7.01 -7.83 -2.88
N TYR A 25 7.57 -6.63 -2.70
CA TYR A 25 6.75 -5.44 -2.42
C TYR A 25 5.96 -4.97 -3.65
N GLU A 26 6.45 -5.21 -4.87
CA GLU A 26 5.67 -4.96 -6.08
C GLU A 26 4.39 -5.82 -6.06
N GLN A 27 4.54 -7.13 -5.88
CA GLN A 27 3.41 -8.06 -5.85
C GLN A 27 2.46 -7.78 -4.68
N LEU A 28 2.99 -7.61 -3.46
CA LEU A 28 2.16 -7.31 -2.30
C LEU A 28 1.36 -6.02 -2.51
N SER A 29 1.99 -4.96 -3.01
CA SER A 29 1.31 -3.69 -3.24
C SER A 29 0.25 -3.77 -4.32
N LEU A 30 0.49 -4.55 -5.40
CA LEU A 30 -0.53 -4.79 -6.42
C LEU A 30 -1.72 -5.57 -5.87
N ASN A 31 -1.50 -6.58 -5.03
CA ASN A 31 -2.59 -7.35 -4.42
C ASN A 31 -3.37 -6.52 -3.40
N VAL A 32 -2.68 -5.73 -2.57
CA VAL A 32 -3.33 -4.79 -1.63
C VAL A 32 -4.19 -3.76 -2.38
N ALA A 33 -3.79 -3.32 -3.56
CA ALA A 33 -4.58 -2.39 -4.37
C ALA A 33 -5.95 -2.95 -4.80
N GLU A 34 -6.13 -4.28 -4.81
CA GLU A 34 -7.37 -4.96 -5.15
C GLU A 34 -8.17 -5.47 -3.93
N ASP A 35 -7.59 -5.42 -2.73
CA ASP A 35 -8.20 -5.94 -1.51
C ASP A 35 -8.91 -4.84 -0.72
N GLU A 36 -10.24 -4.83 -0.76
CA GLU A 36 -11.02 -3.78 -0.11
C GLU A 36 -10.86 -3.76 1.42
N GLU A 37 -10.66 -4.90 2.06
CA GLU A 37 -10.53 -5.00 3.51
C GLU A 37 -9.21 -4.38 3.97
N ILE A 38 -8.10 -4.71 3.28
CA ILE A 38 -6.80 -4.12 3.56
C ILE A 38 -6.79 -2.63 3.21
N LEU A 39 -7.46 -2.21 2.13
CA LEU A 39 -7.58 -0.78 1.80
C LEU A 39 -8.35 -0.01 2.86
N ARG A 40 -9.39 -0.61 3.47
CA ARG A 40 -10.12 -0.02 4.60
C ARG A 40 -9.21 0.11 5.83
N LEU A 41 -8.42 -0.91 6.14
CA LEU A 41 -7.42 -0.84 7.22
C LEU A 41 -6.40 0.29 6.96
N ALA A 42 -5.81 0.32 5.75
CA ALA A 42 -4.84 1.32 5.34
C ALA A 42 -5.42 2.75 5.30
N SER A 43 -6.74 2.89 5.22
CA SER A 43 -7.44 4.19 5.24
C SER A 43 -7.36 4.92 6.58
N ALA A 44 -6.97 4.22 7.65
CA ALA A 44 -6.76 4.79 8.97
C ALA A 44 -5.49 5.69 9.06
N ALA A 45 -4.62 5.64 8.05
CA ALA A 45 -3.45 6.52 7.96
C ALA A 45 -3.89 8.00 7.90
N ARG A 46 -3.16 8.86 8.63
CA ARG A 46 -3.42 10.29 8.64
C ARG A 46 -3.00 10.92 7.32
N SER A 47 -3.59 12.07 7.00
CA SER A 47 -3.21 12.85 5.83
C SER A 47 -1.71 13.16 5.85
N GLY A 48 -1.07 13.06 4.68
CA GLY A 48 0.37 13.28 4.51
C GLY A 48 1.28 12.10 4.82
N GLN A 49 0.76 11.02 5.43
CA GLN A 49 1.59 9.84 5.71
C GLN A 49 1.77 8.92 4.49
N PRO A 50 2.93 8.26 4.35
CA PRO A 50 3.17 7.27 3.29
C PRO A 50 2.44 5.97 3.62
N ILE A 51 1.24 5.80 3.06
CA ILE A 51 0.32 4.71 3.40
C ILE A 51 0.95 3.31 3.21
N PRO A 52 1.60 2.99 2.07
CA PRO A 52 2.19 1.67 1.88
C PRO A 52 3.27 1.35 2.92
N ASN A 53 4.15 2.31 3.20
CA ASN A 53 5.21 2.15 4.19
C ASN A 53 4.66 1.92 5.60
N LEU A 54 3.56 2.60 5.97
CA LEU A 54 2.92 2.38 7.26
C LEU A 54 2.30 0.99 7.38
N LEU A 55 1.59 0.53 6.35
CA LEU A 55 0.99 -0.80 6.36
C LEU A 55 2.08 -1.88 6.48
N PHE A 56 3.09 -1.84 5.61
CA PHE A 56 4.14 -2.85 5.63
C PHE A 56 5.03 -2.75 6.87
N GLY A 57 5.30 -1.54 7.37
CA GLY A 57 6.00 -1.35 8.64
C GLY A 57 5.23 -1.96 9.82
N ALA A 58 3.90 -1.80 9.86
CA ALA A 58 3.07 -2.41 10.89
C ALA A 58 3.06 -3.95 10.79
N VAL A 59 2.93 -4.51 9.58
CA VAL A 59 2.96 -5.97 9.35
C VAL A 59 4.31 -6.57 9.74
N HIS A 60 5.43 -5.93 9.37
CA HIS A 60 6.77 -6.43 9.71
C HIS A 60 7.14 -6.29 11.18
N TYR A 61 6.46 -5.42 11.93
CA TYR A 61 6.69 -5.24 13.35
C TYR A 61 6.06 -6.35 14.21
N LEU A 62 4.97 -6.97 13.72
CA LEU A 62 4.27 -8.10 14.35
C LEU A 62 5.04 -9.42 14.15
#